data_AF-A0AAQ4FF99-F1
#
_entry.id   AF-A0AAQ4FF99-F1
#
_cell.length_a   1.000
_cell.length_b   1.000
_cell.length_c   1.000
_cell.angle_alpha   90.00
_cell.angle_beta   90.00
_cell.angle_gamma   90.00
#
_symmetry.space_group_name_H-M   'P 1'
#
loop_
_entity.id
_entity.type
_entity.pdbx_description
1 polymer ?
#
loop_
_entity_poly.entity_id
_entity_poly.type
_entity_poly.pdbx_seq_one_letter_code
_entity_poly.pdbx_strand_id
1 'polypeptide(L)'
;MLKWARADLKRRIGMDRGGRLPNRSRSPDFTALRYQRLGKEITTLIKAVTCCMFSVAGLVKMFSYSRNPALEIPYMRYPDQGGEVPVILINSFANAFGFLAIITIANCTLVLLYKAGHYRIVKAWLITGSALILLVTGYYFLGRLLFLFNAPTDHFSCALVTWNVGVGGIVALYFDAPCQLQQSYLVYASVLMAMVLEEAFPNWTSWIFLLLVSLWDVFAVLCFLGPLRVLHETAKKRNEPLFPALVFSTSSAWCYEIASAENVLERGLKLGLGDFIFYGMLLGKASRHGTMAALVACYVSVLVGVLLTVMLLFVFRKPLPALPFSVVLGLGSYFASAIFLDPFMEAVDFLAY
;
A
#
# COMPACT_ATOMS: atom_id res chain seq x y z
N MET A 1 -25.08 34.53 -20.28
CA MET A 1 -23.87 34.28 -19.46
C MET A 1 -22.92 33.23 -20.04
N LEU A 2 -23.37 32.01 -20.39
CA LEU A 2 -22.50 30.95 -20.93
C LEU A 2 -21.69 31.29 -22.19
N LYS A 3 -22.24 32.10 -23.11
CA LYS A 3 -21.50 32.58 -24.30
C LYS A 3 -20.38 33.58 -23.95
N TRP A 4 -20.58 34.36 -22.90
CA TRP A 4 -19.62 35.36 -22.44
C TRP A 4 -18.45 34.71 -21.68
N ALA A 5 -18.76 33.75 -20.80
CA ALA A 5 -17.74 32.92 -20.13
C ALA A 5 -16.87 32.14 -21.14
N ARG A 6 -17.48 31.61 -22.20
CA ARG A 6 -16.76 30.87 -23.27
C ARG A 6 -15.86 31.79 -24.12
N ALA A 7 -16.27 33.04 -24.32
CA ALA A 7 -15.48 34.04 -25.05
C ALA A 7 -14.33 34.61 -24.22
N ASP A 8 -14.53 34.79 -22.91
CA ASP A 8 -13.47 35.23 -21.99
C ASP A 8 -12.40 34.14 -21.79
N LEU A 9 -12.84 32.87 -21.71
CA LEU A 9 -11.93 31.72 -21.67
C LEU A 9 -11.10 31.60 -22.96
N LYS A 10 -11.70 31.79 -24.14
CA LYS A 10 -10.97 31.80 -25.43
C LYS A 10 -9.92 32.92 -25.50
N ARG A 11 -10.22 34.10 -24.94
CA ARG A 11 -9.26 35.22 -24.85
C ARG A 11 -8.12 34.92 -23.88
N ARG A 12 -8.41 34.32 -22.72
CA ARG A 12 -7.40 33.93 -21.72
C ARG A 12 -6.48 32.78 -22.17
N ILE A 13 -6.93 31.93 -23.08
CA ILE A 13 -6.16 30.78 -23.61
C ILE A 13 -5.28 31.18 -24.82
N GLY A 14 -5.42 32.39 -25.37
CA GLY A 14 -4.60 32.81 -26.51
C GLY A 14 -4.80 31.94 -27.75
N MET A 15 -6.06 31.60 -28.07
CA MET A 15 -6.40 30.94 -29.33
C MET A 15 -6.39 31.97 -30.46
N ASP A 16 -5.35 31.97 -31.29
CA ASP A 16 -5.37 32.68 -32.56
C ASP A 16 -6.47 32.10 -33.47
N ARG A 17 -7.00 32.95 -34.37
CA ARG A 17 -8.11 32.63 -35.30
C ARG A 17 -7.82 31.45 -36.26
N GLY A 18 -6.63 30.85 -36.18
CA GLY A 18 -6.20 29.68 -36.94
C GLY A 18 -6.04 28.40 -36.11
N GLY A 19 -6.86 28.16 -35.08
CA GLY A 19 -7.13 26.80 -34.54
C GLY A 19 -5.94 25.92 -34.12
N ARG A 20 -4.73 26.47 -33.97
CA ARG A 20 -3.53 25.72 -33.61
C ARG A 20 -3.07 26.22 -32.25
N LEU A 21 -3.26 25.39 -31.23
CA LEU A 21 -2.70 25.64 -29.89
C LEU A 21 -1.18 25.85 -30.05
N PRO A 22 -0.59 26.90 -29.44
CA PRO A 22 0.85 27.05 -29.44
C PRO A 22 1.45 25.78 -28.85
N ASN A 23 2.50 25.24 -29.49
CA ASN A 23 3.19 24.03 -29.05
C ASN A 23 3.96 24.31 -27.75
N ARG A 24 3.21 24.43 -26.64
CA ARG A 24 3.63 24.87 -25.31
C ARG A 24 4.50 23.84 -24.59
N SER A 25 4.70 22.68 -25.21
CA SER A 25 5.50 21.56 -24.69
C SER A 25 7.01 21.83 -24.64
N ARG A 26 7.50 22.88 -25.33
CA ARG A 26 8.93 23.23 -25.46
C ARG A 26 9.36 24.52 -24.74
N SER A 27 8.47 25.22 -24.03
CA SER A 27 8.90 26.39 -23.25
C SER A 27 9.64 25.94 -21.97
N PRO A 28 10.76 26.59 -21.59
CA PRO A 28 11.50 26.25 -20.36
C PRO A 28 10.60 26.25 -19.11
N ASP A 29 9.62 27.16 -19.06
CA ASP A 29 8.62 27.27 -17.99
C ASP A 29 7.74 26.02 -17.85
N PHE A 30 7.39 25.34 -18.95
CA PHE A 30 6.58 24.13 -18.92
C PHE A 30 7.33 22.96 -18.29
N THR A 31 8.63 22.84 -18.60
CA THR A 31 9.53 21.86 -17.97
C THR A 31 9.69 22.12 -16.48
N ALA A 32 9.89 23.37 -16.06
CA ALA A 32 10.02 23.72 -14.65
C ALA A 32 8.76 23.38 -13.83
N LEU A 33 7.58 23.72 -14.35
CA LEU A 33 6.29 23.39 -13.73
C LEU A 33 6.06 21.88 -13.63
N ARG A 34 6.51 21.11 -14.62
CA ARG A 34 6.43 19.64 -14.62
C ARG A 34 7.25 19.04 -13.48
N TYR A 35 8.50 19.46 -13.30
CA TYR A 35 9.34 18.98 -12.21
C TYR A 35 8.78 19.38 -10.84
N GLN A 36 8.26 20.60 -10.71
CA GLN A 36 7.64 21.06 -9.46
C GLN A 36 6.39 20.23 -9.09
N ARG A 37 5.56 19.86 -10.07
CA ARG A 37 4.40 19.00 -9.85
C ARG A 37 4.82 17.59 -9.47
N LEU A 38 5.77 17.01 -10.20
CA LEU A 38 6.31 15.68 -9.92
C LEU A 38 6.91 15.62 -8.51
N GLY A 39 7.67 16.65 -8.10
CA GLY A 39 8.23 16.77 -6.77
C GLY A 39 7.15 16.78 -5.68
N LYS A 40 6.06 17.54 -5.87
CA LYS A 40 4.92 17.52 -4.93
C LYS A 40 4.29 16.13 -4.84
N GLU A 41 4.04 15.47 -5.97
CA GLU A 41 3.47 14.12 -5.99
C GLU A 41 4.36 13.09 -5.28
N ILE A 42 5.66 13.12 -5.53
CA ILE A 42 6.64 12.25 -4.88
C ILE A 42 6.69 12.52 -3.37
N THR A 43 6.72 13.79 -2.94
CA THR A 43 6.74 14.11 -1.51
C THR A 43 5.48 13.65 -0.79
N THR A 44 4.30 13.76 -1.41
CA THR A 44 3.04 13.26 -0.84
C THR A 44 3.06 11.74 -0.73
N LEU A 45 3.57 11.03 -1.74
CA LEU A 45 3.74 9.59 -1.70
C LEU A 45 4.65 9.17 -0.55
N ILE A 46 5.83 9.76 -0.47
CA ILE A 46 6.83 9.44 0.55
C ILE A 46 6.22 9.68 1.93
N LYS A 47 5.58 10.84 2.17
CA LYS A 47 4.92 11.14 3.45
C LYS A 47 3.89 10.08 3.85
N ALA A 48 3.07 9.60 2.91
CA ALA A 48 2.08 8.57 3.18
C ALA A 48 2.74 7.22 3.49
N VAL A 49 3.74 6.81 2.71
CA VAL A 49 4.47 5.54 2.89
C VAL A 49 5.25 5.55 4.21
N THR A 50 5.93 6.65 4.55
CA THR A 50 6.64 6.81 5.82
C THR A 50 5.69 6.79 7.01
N CYS A 51 4.53 7.45 6.89
CA CYS A 51 3.49 7.43 7.93
C CYS A 51 3.01 6.00 8.19
N CYS A 52 2.65 5.26 7.13
CA CYS A 52 2.23 3.86 7.22
C CYS A 52 3.28 2.99 7.90
N MET A 53 4.51 3.01 7.40
CA MET A 53 5.62 2.21 7.91
C MET A 53 5.94 2.51 9.37
N PHE A 54 6.02 3.78 9.74
CA PHE A 54 6.28 4.20 11.12
C PHE A 54 5.16 3.76 12.07
N SER A 55 3.89 3.94 11.67
CA SER A 55 2.74 3.47 12.45
C SER A 55 2.77 1.96 12.67
N VAL A 56 3.04 1.16 11.63
CA VAL A 56 3.12 -0.30 11.75
C VAL A 56 4.27 -0.71 12.66
N ALA A 57 5.48 -0.19 12.44
CA ALA A 57 6.64 -0.53 13.27
C ALA A 57 6.39 -0.20 14.75
N GLY A 58 5.86 0.99 15.04
CA GLY A 58 5.50 1.41 16.39
C GLY A 58 4.46 0.49 17.04
N LEU A 59 3.36 0.20 16.35
CA LEU A 59 2.29 -0.66 16.86
C LEU A 59 2.75 -2.11 17.06
N VAL A 60 3.50 -2.68 16.12
CA VAL A 60 4.07 -4.03 16.27
C VAL A 60 5.00 -4.10 17.48
N LYS A 61 5.83 -3.07 17.70
CA LYS A 61 6.70 -3.01 18.87
C LYS A 61 5.92 -2.93 20.17
N MET A 62 4.89 -2.09 20.22
CA MET A 62 3.99 -1.97 21.39
C MET A 62 3.28 -3.29 21.69
N PHE A 63 2.70 -3.96 20.69
CA PHE A 63 1.95 -5.20 20.88
C PHE A 63 2.84 -6.44 21.06
N SER A 64 4.13 -6.37 20.74
CA SER A 64 5.06 -7.49 20.94
C SER A 64 5.17 -7.91 22.41
N TYR A 65 5.02 -6.96 23.34
CA TYR A 65 5.03 -7.21 24.78
C TYR A 65 3.79 -7.97 25.30
N SER A 66 2.66 -7.90 24.60
CA SER A 66 1.36 -8.43 25.05
C SER A 66 0.92 -9.70 24.28
N ARG A 67 1.81 -10.32 23.50
CA ARG A 67 1.45 -11.53 22.73
C ARG A 67 1.48 -12.77 23.62
N ASN A 68 0.32 -13.36 23.85
CA ASN A 68 0.21 -14.69 24.46
C ASN A 68 0.55 -15.77 23.42
N PRO A 69 1.61 -16.57 23.61
CA PRO A 69 2.00 -17.63 22.66
C PRO A 69 1.02 -18.82 22.65
N ALA A 70 0.15 -18.92 23.65
CA ALA A 70 -0.83 -20.00 23.81
C ALA A 70 -2.12 -19.84 22.97
N LEU A 71 -2.32 -18.69 22.33
CA LEU A 71 -3.42 -18.52 21.37
C LEU A 71 -2.93 -19.07 20.03
N GLU A 72 -3.18 -20.35 19.78
CA GLU A 72 -2.89 -21.02 18.51
C GLU A 72 -3.42 -20.18 17.35
N ILE A 73 -2.54 -19.88 16.39
CA ILE A 73 -2.86 -19.04 15.23
C ILE A 73 -3.86 -19.83 14.36
N PRO A 74 -5.15 -19.45 14.27
CA PRO A 74 -6.20 -20.31 13.70
C PRO A 74 -6.05 -20.59 12.20
N TYR A 75 -5.19 -19.84 11.51
CA TYR A 75 -5.12 -19.78 10.06
C TYR A 75 -3.95 -20.56 9.45
N MET A 76 -3.19 -21.30 10.26
CA MET A 76 -1.98 -22.02 9.84
C MET A 76 -2.16 -23.53 9.96
N ARG A 77 -1.87 -24.25 8.87
CA ARG A 77 -1.90 -25.71 8.86
C ARG A 77 -0.68 -26.33 9.54
N TYR A 78 0.48 -25.69 9.43
CA TYR A 78 1.73 -26.17 10.03
C TYR A 78 2.34 -25.08 10.94
N PRO A 79 2.17 -25.16 12.27
CA PRO A 79 2.80 -24.22 13.20
C PRO A 79 4.32 -24.47 13.32
N ASP A 80 5.08 -23.41 13.60
CA ASP A 80 6.53 -23.46 13.86
C ASP A 80 6.79 -24.02 15.27
N GLN A 81 6.55 -25.31 15.51
CA GLN A 81 6.87 -25.96 16.79
C GLN A 81 7.81 -27.17 16.63
N GLY A 82 8.94 -27.12 17.34
CA GLY A 82 9.75 -28.29 17.75
C GLY A 82 10.48 -29.11 16.67
N GLY A 83 10.41 -28.72 15.39
CA GLY A 83 11.07 -29.44 14.29
C GLY A 83 12.48 -28.96 13.97
N GLU A 84 13.26 -29.78 13.24
CA GLU A 84 14.54 -29.36 12.66
C GLU A 84 14.34 -28.23 11.64
N VAL A 85 15.36 -27.38 11.45
CA VAL A 85 15.33 -26.23 10.52
C VAL A 85 14.81 -26.59 9.11
N PRO A 86 15.22 -27.71 8.48
CA PRO A 86 14.71 -28.07 7.16
C PRO A 86 13.19 -28.34 7.14
N VAL A 87 12.66 -28.94 8.21
CA VAL A 87 11.23 -29.25 8.34
C VAL A 87 10.42 -27.96 8.51
N ILE A 88 10.89 -27.04 9.35
CA ILE A 88 10.27 -25.71 9.55
C ILE A 88 10.24 -24.96 8.23
N LEU A 89 11.32 -25.01 7.46
CA LEU A 89 11.43 -24.31 6.18
C LEU A 89 10.42 -24.85 5.16
N ILE A 90 10.35 -26.17 4.97
CA ILE A 90 9.39 -26.81 4.04
C ILE A 90 7.95 -26.50 4.45
N ASN A 91 7.63 -26.58 5.74
CA ASN A 91 6.32 -26.23 6.27
C ASN A 91 5.97 -24.77 6.02
N SER A 92 6.93 -23.86 6.24
CA SER A 92 6.77 -22.43 5.98
C SER A 92 6.56 -22.14 4.50
N PHE A 93 7.25 -22.83 3.60
CA PHE A 93 6.98 -22.76 2.16
C PHE A 93 5.56 -23.22 1.83
N ALA A 94 5.15 -24.39 2.35
CA ALA A 94 3.80 -24.92 2.12
C ALA A 94 2.70 -23.93 2.59
N ASN A 95 2.88 -23.33 3.77
CA ASN A 95 1.98 -22.30 4.27
C ASN A 95 1.97 -21.06 3.35
N ALA A 96 3.13 -20.51 3.01
CA ALA A 96 3.23 -19.32 2.15
C ALA A 96 2.59 -19.52 0.77
N PHE A 97 2.82 -20.68 0.13
CA PHE A 97 2.18 -21.04 -1.13
C PHE A 97 0.68 -21.23 -0.99
N GLY A 98 0.21 -21.85 0.10
CA GLY A 98 -1.22 -21.99 0.37
C GLY A 98 -1.93 -20.63 0.45
N PHE A 99 -1.35 -19.68 1.18
CA PHE A 99 -1.88 -18.31 1.25
C PHE A 99 -1.82 -17.59 -0.10
N LEU A 100 -0.71 -17.70 -0.84
CA LEU A 100 -0.62 -17.11 -2.17
C LEU A 100 -1.66 -17.70 -3.13
N ALA A 101 -1.94 -19.00 -3.04
CA ALA A 101 -2.98 -19.66 -3.83
C ALA A 101 -4.36 -19.07 -3.51
N ILE A 102 -4.69 -18.86 -2.23
CA ILE A 102 -5.95 -18.22 -1.81
C ILE A 102 -6.06 -16.80 -2.39
N ILE A 103 -5.00 -15.99 -2.27
CA ILE A 103 -4.96 -14.62 -2.82
C ILE A 103 -5.14 -14.66 -4.34
N THR A 104 -4.49 -15.61 -5.01
CA THR A 104 -4.58 -15.78 -6.47
C THR A 104 -5.98 -16.16 -6.89
N ILE A 105 -6.62 -17.10 -6.20
CA ILE A 105 -8.01 -17.51 -6.47
C ILE A 105 -8.97 -16.33 -6.25
N ALA A 106 -8.81 -15.57 -5.16
CA ALA A 106 -9.62 -14.40 -4.88
C ALA A 106 -9.48 -13.33 -5.99
N ASN A 107 -8.24 -13.04 -6.42
CA ASN A 107 -7.96 -12.11 -7.51
C ASN A 107 -8.55 -12.58 -8.84
N CYS A 108 -8.40 -13.86 -9.19
CA CYS A 108 -9.01 -14.43 -10.39
C CYS A 108 -10.54 -14.34 -10.33
N THR A 109 -11.15 -14.64 -9.19
CA THR A 109 -12.61 -14.55 -8.98
C THR A 109 -13.10 -13.12 -9.15
N LEU A 110 -12.39 -12.14 -8.58
CA LEU A 110 -12.70 -10.72 -8.73
C LEU A 110 -12.66 -10.30 -10.21
N VAL A 111 -11.60 -10.70 -10.93
CA VAL A 111 -11.44 -10.39 -12.36
C VAL A 111 -12.53 -11.06 -13.21
N LEU A 112 -12.90 -12.31 -12.90
CA LEU A 112 -13.98 -13.03 -13.58
C LEU A 112 -15.34 -12.35 -13.37
N LEU A 113 -15.68 -11.99 -12.13
CA LEU A 113 -16.91 -11.26 -11.80
C LEU A 113 -16.99 -9.90 -12.51
N TYR A 114 -15.87 -9.19 -12.56
CA TYR A 114 -15.78 -7.93 -13.28
C TYR A 114 -15.97 -8.12 -14.79
N LYS A 115 -15.35 -9.14 -15.39
CA LYS A 115 -15.51 -9.46 -16.81
C LYS A 115 -16.94 -9.90 -17.15
N ALA A 116 -17.57 -10.66 -16.26
CA ALA A 116 -18.97 -11.10 -16.37
C ALA A 116 -19.99 -9.95 -16.22
N GLY A 117 -19.55 -8.74 -15.87
CA GLY A 117 -20.43 -7.56 -15.76
C GLY A 117 -21.19 -7.47 -14.44
N HIS A 118 -20.87 -8.29 -13.44
CA HIS A 118 -21.51 -8.27 -12.11
C HIS A 118 -20.95 -7.15 -11.22
N TYR A 119 -21.03 -5.90 -11.67
CA TYR A 119 -20.44 -4.73 -11.00
C TYR A 119 -20.95 -4.52 -9.57
N ARG A 120 -22.23 -4.81 -9.32
CA ARG A 120 -22.84 -4.67 -7.99
C ARG A 120 -22.21 -5.64 -6.98
N ILE A 121 -21.90 -6.86 -7.42
CA ILE A 121 -21.27 -7.88 -6.58
C ILE A 121 -19.84 -7.47 -6.25
N VAL A 122 -19.08 -7.00 -7.24
CA VAL A 122 -17.71 -6.51 -7.01
C VAL A 122 -17.70 -5.32 -6.05
N LYS A 123 -18.59 -4.34 -6.27
CA LYS A 123 -18.71 -3.17 -5.38
C LYS A 123 -19.11 -3.57 -3.96
N ALA A 124 -20.08 -4.46 -3.81
CA ALA A 124 -20.52 -4.95 -2.50
C ALA A 124 -19.38 -5.69 -1.79
N TRP A 125 -18.69 -6.60 -2.47
CA TRP A 125 -17.55 -7.32 -1.91
C TRP A 125 -16.46 -6.36 -1.42
N LEU A 126 -16.05 -5.40 -2.24
CA LEU A 126 -15.03 -4.42 -1.83
C LEU A 126 -15.48 -3.60 -0.61
N ILE A 127 -16.70 -3.08 -0.61
CA ILE A 127 -17.26 -2.32 0.52
C ILE A 127 -17.28 -3.17 1.79
N THR A 128 -17.77 -4.40 1.71
CA THR A 128 -17.81 -5.34 2.84
C THR A 128 -16.41 -5.65 3.34
N GLY A 129 -15.44 -5.89 2.46
CA GLY A 129 -14.04 -6.13 2.84
C GLY A 129 -13.42 -4.94 3.59
N SER A 130 -13.59 -3.72 3.08
CA SER A 130 -13.14 -2.51 3.77
C SER A 130 -13.87 -2.25 5.08
N ALA A 131 -15.16 -2.57 5.16
CA ALA A 131 -15.95 -2.43 6.38
C ALA A 131 -15.45 -3.39 7.47
N LEU A 132 -15.14 -4.64 7.12
CA LEU A 132 -14.58 -5.62 8.03
C LEU A 132 -13.22 -5.17 8.58
N ILE A 133 -12.33 -4.68 7.70
CA ILE A 133 -11.02 -4.15 8.11
C ILE A 133 -11.20 -2.95 9.05
N LEU A 134 -12.00 -1.95 8.66
CA LEU A 134 -12.11 -0.72 9.46
C LEU A 134 -12.88 -0.91 10.78
N LEU A 135 -13.96 -1.69 10.78
CA LEU A 135 -14.81 -1.86 11.95
C LEU A 135 -14.31 -2.99 12.85
N VAL A 136 -14.18 -4.22 12.33
CA VAL A 136 -13.86 -5.39 13.17
C VAL A 136 -12.41 -5.35 13.60
N THR A 137 -11.48 -5.18 12.65
CA THR A 137 -10.06 -5.11 12.97
C THR A 137 -9.72 -3.82 13.72
N GLY A 138 -10.35 -2.69 13.36
CA GLY A 138 -10.22 -1.44 14.10
C GLY A 138 -10.62 -1.57 15.57
N TYR A 139 -11.75 -2.21 15.86
CA TYR A 139 -12.21 -2.48 17.23
C TYR A 139 -11.22 -3.35 18.00
N TYR A 140 -10.75 -4.44 17.36
CA TYR A 140 -9.77 -5.35 17.96
C TYR A 140 -8.48 -4.65 18.38
N PHE A 141 -7.86 -3.88 17.48
CA PHE A 141 -6.62 -3.18 17.80
C PHE A 141 -6.82 -2.01 18.76
N LEU A 142 -7.96 -1.32 18.70
CA LEU A 142 -8.30 -0.28 19.68
C LEU A 142 -8.39 -0.87 21.09
N GLY A 143 -9.06 -2.01 21.27
CA GLY A 143 -9.15 -2.70 22.56
C GLY A 143 -7.78 -3.12 23.10
N ARG A 144 -6.89 -3.63 22.22
CA ARG A 144 -5.51 -3.97 22.62
C ARG A 144 -4.69 -2.74 22.99
N LEU A 145 -4.86 -1.63 22.28
CA LEU A 145 -4.18 -0.37 22.59
C LEU A 145 -4.60 0.14 23.98
N LEU A 146 -5.90 0.12 24.28
CA LEU A 146 -6.45 0.58 25.57
C LEU A 146 -6.00 -0.32 26.72
N PHE A 147 -5.95 -1.64 26.50
CA PHE A 147 -5.38 -2.59 27.46
C PHE A 147 -3.90 -2.29 27.76
N LEU A 148 -3.09 -2.01 26.73
CA LEU A 148 -1.68 -1.66 26.92
C LEU A 148 -1.46 -0.37 27.71
N PHE A 149 -2.28 0.66 27.45
CA PHE A 149 -2.21 1.92 28.19
C PHE A 149 -2.89 1.87 29.56
N ASN A 150 -3.42 0.70 29.96
CA ASN A 150 -4.19 0.52 31.18
C ASN A 150 -5.33 1.56 31.31
N ALA A 151 -5.96 1.88 30.17
CA ALA A 151 -7.04 2.85 30.09
C ALA A 151 -8.38 2.11 30.22
N PRO A 152 -9.11 2.24 31.35
CA PRO A 152 -10.38 1.56 31.54
C PRO A 152 -11.44 2.24 30.67
N THR A 153 -11.85 1.58 29.60
CA THR A 153 -12.90 2.03 28.70
C THR A 153 -13.95 0.95 28.55
N ASP A 154 -15.21 1.35 28.59
CA ASP A 154 -16.33 0.46 28.34
C ASP A 154 -16.45 0.11 26.84
N HIS A 155 -17.04 -1.06 26.57
CA HIS A 155 -17.23 -1.55 25.20
C HIS A 155 -18.12 -0.63 24.35
N PHE A 156 -19.06 0.10 24.97
CA PHE A 156 -19.98 0.98 24.26
C PHE A 156 -19.25 2.21 23.71
N SER A 157 -18.43 2.87 24.53
CA SER A 157 -17.54 3.96 24.09
C SER A 157 -16.60 3.52 22.96
N CYS A 158 -15.98 2.35 23.10
CA CYS A 158 -15.10 1.79 22.07
C CYS A 158 -15.84 1.50 20.76
N ALA A 159 -17.05 0.93 20.85
CA ALA A 159 -17.90 0.65 19.70
C ALA A 159 -18.33 1.93 18.99
N LEU A 160 -18.69 2.99 19.74
CA LEU A 160 -19.08 4.28 19.17
C LEU A 160 -17.92 4.95 18.43
N VAL A 161 -16.72 4.96 19.03
CA VAL A 161 -15.52 5.50 18.38
C VAL A 161 -15.23 4.72 17.10
N THR A 162 -15.23 3.39 17.19
CA THR A 162 -14.94 2.53 16.04
C THR A 162 -16.00 2.67 14.95
N TRP A 163 -17.28 2.81 15.31
CA TRP A 163 -18.36 3.04 14.36
C TRP A 163 -18.18 4.33 13.57
N ASN A 164 -17.86 5.45 14.25
CA ASN A 164 -17.62 6.73 13.59
C ASN A 164 -16.43 6.67 12.63
N VAL A 165 -15.32 6.08 13.07
CA VAL A 165 -14.12 5.90 12.24
C VAL A 165 -14.41 4.96 11.06
N GLY A 166 -15.08 3.83 11.30
CA GLY A 166 -15.32 2.82 10.27
C GLY A 166 -16.34 3.26 9.22
N VAL A 167 -17.49 3.81 9.64
CA VAL A 167 -18.49 4.34 8.70
C VAL A 167 -17.93 5.57 7.98
N GLY A 168 -17.24 6.47 8.70
CA GLY A 168 -16.55 7.61 8.10
C GLY A 168 -15.54 7.19 7.04
N GLY A 169 -14.80 6.11 7.27
CA GLY A 169 -13.87 5.54 6.29
C GLY A 169 -14.57 4.92 5.09
N ILE A 170 -15.68 4.20 5.26
CA ILE A 170 -16.46 3.67 4.13
C ILE A 170 -17.00 4.83 3.27
N VAL A 171 -17.52 5.88 3.89
CA VAL A 171 -17.98 7.08 3.18
C VAL A 171 -16.82 7.72 2.44
N ALA A 172 -15.68 7.92 3.10
CA ALA A 172 -14.51 8.54 2.48
C ALA A 172 -13.87 7.74 1.33
N LEU A 173 -13.97 6.40 1.35
CA LEU A 173 -13.35 5.52 0.36
C LEU A 173 -14.23 5.25 -0.86
N TYR A 174 -15.56 5.29 -0.74
CA TYR A 174 -16.49 4.91 -1.81
C TYR A 174 -17.44 6.01 -2.27
N PHE A 175 -17.56 7.10 -1.50
CA PHE A 175 -18.38 8.25 -1.82
C PHE A 175 -17.50 9.50 -1.94
N ASP A 176 -18.10 10.60 -2.38
CA ASP A 176 -17.40 11.86 -2.59
C ASP A 176 -16.87 12.40 -1.26
N ALA A 177 -15.54 12.51 -1.15
CA ALA A 177 -14.85 12.98 0.03
C ALA A 177 -13.62 13.82 -0.34
N PRO A 178 -13.18 14.73 0.54
CA PRO A 178 -11.97 15.50 0.31
C PRO A 178 -10.76 14.56 0.20
N CYS A 179 -9.90 14.81 -0.79
CA CYS A 179 -8.79 13.93 -1.14
C CYS A 179 -7.87 13.59 0.04
N GLN A 180 -7.63 14.55 0.95
CA GLN A 180 -6.82 14.32 2.16
C GLN A 180 -7.45 13.30 3.12
N LEU A 181 -8.78 13.32 3.25
CA LEU A 181 -9.51 12.38 4.10
C LEU A 181 -9.52 10.98 3.49
N GLN A 182 -9.72 10.88 2.17
CA GLN A 182 -9.61 9.61 1.47
C GLN A 182 -8.19 9.02 1.61
N GLN A 183 -7.15 9.84 1.45
CA GLN A 183 -5.75 9.41 1.61
C GLN A 183 -5.45 8.95 3.04
N SER A 184 -5.93 9.66 4.07
CA SER A 184 -5.69 9.27 5.46
C SER A 184 -6.38 7.95 5.81
N TYR A 185 -7.63 7.73 5.36
CA TYR A 185 -8.32 6.46 5.56
C TYR A 185 -7.68 5.31 4.79
N LEU A 186 -7.12 5.56 3.60
CA LEU A 186 -6.39 4.54 2.85
C LEU A 186 -5.11 4.11 3.59
N VAL A 187 -4.35 5.08 4.13
CA VAL A 187 -3.18 4.81 4.96
C VAL A 187 -3.60 4.04 6.23
N TYR A 188 -4.66 4.48 6.92
CA TYR A 188 -5.17 3.80 8.10
C TYR A 188 -5.59 2.34 7.82
N ALA A 189 -6.33 2.10 6.73
CA ALA A 189 -6.71 0.75 6.30
C ALA A 189 -5.48 -0.11 5.97
N SER A 190 -4.44 0.46 5.35
CA SER A 190 -3.20 -0.25 5.07
C SER A 190 -2.44 -0.64 6.35
N VAL A 191 -2.42 0.24 7.36
CA VAL A 191 -1.84 -0.05 8.69
C VAL A 191 -2.59 -1.20 9.35
N LEU A 192 -3.93 -1.14 9.42
CA LEU A 192 -4.74 -2.22 10.00
C LEU A 192 -4.52 -3.56 9.30
N MET A 193 -4.48 -3.55 7.97
CA MET A 193 -4.26 -4.79 7.21
C MET A 193 -2.83 -5.33 7.38
N ALA A 194 -1.82 -4.47 7.44
CA ALA A 194 -0.45 -4.90 7.75
C ALA A 194 -0.37 -5.53 9.14
N MET A 195 -1.03 -4.94 10.14
CA MET A 195 -1.12 -5.51 11.49
C MET A 195 -1.81 -6.88 11.50
N VAL A 196 -2.85 -7.09 10.67
CA VAL A 196 -3.48 -8.42 10.51
C VAL A 196 -2.50 -9.43 9.93
N LEU A 197 -1.73 -9.06 8.89
CA LEU A 197 -0.75 -9.98 8.30
C LEU A 197 0.41 -10.31 9.26
N GLU A 198 0.83 -9.34 10.06
CA GLU A 198 1.84 -9.53 11.12
C GLU A 198 1.42 -10.60 12.15
N GLU A 199 0.14 -10.58 12.54
CA GLU A 199 -0.41 -11.54 13.49
C GLU A 199 -0.75 -12.88 12.87
N ALA A 200 -1.13 -12.89 11.59
CA ALA A 200 -1.50 -14.10 10.85
C ALA A 200 -0.31 -15.03 10.58
N PHE A 201 0.91 -14.50 10.44
CA PHE A 201 2.06 -15.27 9.99
C PHE A 201 3.17 -15.42 11.06
N PRO A 202 3.70 -16.64 11.26
CA PRO A 202 4.93 -16.86 12.02
C PRO A 202 6.15 -16.38 11.21
N ASN A 203 7.32 -16.37 11.86
CA ASN A 203 8.48 -15.61 11.39
C ASN A 203 8.95 -16.07 10.00
N TRP A 204 9.28 -17.36 9.83
CA TRP A 204 9.81 -17.89 8.56
C TRP A 204 8.80 -17.78 7.42
N THR A 205 7.54 -18.14 7.68
CA THR A 205 6.49 -18.05 6.67
C THR A 205 6.30 -16.61 6.19
N SER A 206 6.46 -15.61 7.06
CA SER A 206 6.31 -14.18 6.69
C SER A 206 7.37 -13.70 5.72
N TRP A 207 8.64 -14.03 5.96
CA TRP A 207 9.76 -13.64 5.09
C TRP A 207 9.63 -14.29 3.72
N ILE A 208 9.31 -15.59 3.70
CA ILE A 208 9.06 -16.34 2.46
C ILE A 208 7.85 -15.77 1.72
N PHE A 209 6.76 -15.46 2.43
CA PHE A 209 5.56 -14.88 1.86
C PHE A 209 5.81 -13.50 1.23
N LEU A 210 6.57 -12.60 1.90
CA LEU A 210 6.93 -11.29 1.33
C LEU A 210 7.74 -11.45 0.03
N LEU A 211 8.71 -12.36 0.02
CA LEU A 211 9.47 -12.65 -1.19
C LEU A 211 8.55 -13.21 -2.29
N LEU A 212 7.69 -14.17 -1.96
CA LEU A 212 6.84 -14.86 -2.93
C LEU A 212 5.79 -13.93 -3.55
N VAL A 213 5.14 -13.08 -2.74
CA VAL A 213 4.20 -12.06 -3.24
C VAL A 213 4.93 -11.06 -4.14
N SER A 214 6.17 -10.71 -3.81
CA SER A 214 6.95 -9.80 -4.65
C SER A 214 7.30 -10.36 -6.02
N LEU A 215 7.59 -11.66 -6.08
CA LEU A 215 7.79 -12.37 -7.35
C LEU A 215 6.47 -12.54 -8.11
N TRP A 216 5.37 -12.78 -7.38
CA TRP A 216 4.05 -12.90 -7.97
C TRP A 216 3.58 -11.59 -8.62
N ASP A 217 3.83 -10.44 -8.00
CA ASP A 217 3.46 -9.13 -8.59
C ASP A 217 4.17 -8.88 -9.92
N VAL A 218 5.46 -9.23 -10.00
CA VAL A 218 6.23 -9.21 -11.26
C VAL A 218 5.59 -10.09 -12.32
N PHE A 219 5.26 -11.33 -11.96
CA PHE A 219 4.60 -12.28 -12.86
C PHE A 219 3.21 -11.78 -13.32
N ALA A 220 2.38 -11.30 -12.39
CA ALA A 220 1.01 -10.88 -12.66
C ALA A 220 0.93 -9.59 -13.51
N VAL A 221 1.95 -8.73 -13.47
CA VAL A 221 2.04 -7.52 -14.30
C VAL A 221 2.68 -7.80 -15.66
N LEU A 222 3.79 -8.55 -15.71
CA LEU A 222 4.55 -8.76 -16.95
C LEU A 222 3.94 -9.84 -17.86
N CYS A 223 3.28 -10.88 -17.32
CA CYS A 223 2.70 -11.92 -18.14
C CYS A 223 1.46 -11.44 -18.92
N PHE A 224 1.36 -11.83 -20.19
CA PHE A 224 0.28 -11.45 -21.11
C PHE A 224 -1.11 -11.92 -20.64
N LEU A 225 -1.18 -12.99 -19.82
CA LEU A 225 -2.41 -13.51 -19.21
C LEU A 225 -2.61 -13.08 -17.74
N GLY A 226 -1.84 -12.10 -17.26
CA GLY A 226 -1.92 -11.62 -15.89
C GLY A 226 -3.33 -11.10 -15.54
N PRO A 227 -3.99 -11.62 -14.47
CA PRO A 227 -5.34 -11.19 -14.08
C PRO A 227 -5.44 -9.68 -13.84
N LEU A 228 -4.41 -9.09 -13.24
CA LEU A 228 -4.32 -7.65 -12.96
C LEU A 228 -4.17 -6.82 -14.24
N ARG A 229 -3.42 -7.32 -15.23
CA ARG A 229 -3.29 -6.67 -16.54
C ARG A 229 -4.61 -6.68 -17.31
N VAL A 230 -5.33 -7.81 -17.29
CA VAL A 230 -6.66 -7.92 -17.92
C VAL A 230 -7.65 -6.97 -17.28
N LEU A 231 -7.64 -6.84 -15.95
CA LEU A 231 -8.48 -5.89 -15.23
C LEU A 231 -8.16 -4.45 -15.64
N HIS A 232 -6.88 -4.08 -15.68
CA HIS A 232 -6.45 -2.73 -16.05
C HIS A 232 -6.84 -2.38 -17.50
N GLU A 233 -6.61 -3.29 -18.44
CA GLU A 233 -6.96 -3.06 -19.85
C GLU A 233 -8.48 -3.01 -20.07
N THR A 234 -9.26 -3.81 -19.34
CA THR A 234 -10.72 -3.82 -19.43
C THR A 234 -11.32 -2.53 -18.85
N ALA A 235 -10.83 -2.07 -17.70
CA ALA A 235 -11.26 -0.80 -17.11
C ALA A 235 -10.93 0.38 -18.03
N LYS A 236 -9.75 0.39 -18.65
CA LYS A 236 -9.35 1.42 -19.63
C LYS A 236 -10.23 1.42 -20.88
N LYS A 237 -10.67 0.25 -21.36
CA LYS A 237 -11.58 0.15 -22.52
C LYS A 237 -13.00 0.64 -22.20
N ARG A 238 -13.46 0.49 -20.95
CA ARG A 238 -14.81 0.86 -20.53
C ARG A 238 -14.93 2.28 -19.96
N ASN A 239 -13.83 3.02 -19.84
CA ASN A 239 -13.78 4.36 -19.21
C ASN A 239 -14.42 4.37 -17.80
N GLU A 240 -14.29 3.27 -17.06
CA GLU A 240 -14.79 3.19 -15.69
C GLU A 240 -13.66 3.61 -14.71
N PRO A 241 -13.93 4.46 -13.71
CA PRO A 241 -12.94 4.80 -12.70
C PRO A 241 -12.58 3.53 -11.92
N LEU A 242 -11.28 3.21 -11.87
CA LEU A 242 -10.75 2.13 -11.03
C LEU A 242 -11.21 2.34 -9.57
N PHE A 243 -11.60 1.25 -8.90
CA PHE A 243 -12.16 1.28 -7.55
C PHE A 243 -11.31 2.14 -6.61
N PRO A 244 -11.84 3.27 -6.08
CA PRO A 244 -11.05 4.26 -5.35
C PRO A 244 -10.41 3.70 -4.06
N ALA A 245 -11.00 2.66 -3.46
CA ALA A 245 -10.48 2.01 -2.27
C ALA A 245 -9.23 1.14 -2.50
N LEU A 246 -8.86 0.84 -3.75
CA LEU A 246 -7.75 -0.08 -4.07
C LEU A 246 -6.47 0.66 -4.48
N VAL A 247 -6.55 1.96 -4.77
CA VAL A 247 -5.45 2.74 -5.35
C VAL A 247 -5.24 4.04 -4.59
N PHE A 248 -4.04 4.22 -4.07
CA PHE A 248 -3.59 5.49 -3.55
C PHE A 248 -3.27 6.43 -4.70
N SER A 249 -3.82 7.65 -4.68
CA SER A 249 -3.55 8.68 -5.70
C SER A 249 -2.97 9.93 -5.03
N THR A 250 -1.80 10.35 -5.49
CA THR A 250 -1.12 11.56 -4.98
C THR A 250 -1.72 12.85 -5.53
N SER A 251 -2.30 12.80 -6.74
CA SER A 251 -2.92 13.95 -7.37
C SER A 251 -4.36 14.12 -6.90
N SER A 252 -4.69 15.35 -6.52
CA SER A 252 -6.05 15.84 -6.24
C SER A 252 -6.93 15.89 -7.49
N ALA A 253 -6.46 15.41 -8.65
CA ALA A 253 -7.20 15.38 -9.91
C ALA A 253 -8.48 14.52 -9.87
N TRP A 254 -8.70 13.70 -8.83
CA TRP A 254 -10.03 13.12 -8.57
C TRP A 254 -11.11 14.18 -8.31
N CYS A 255 -10.72 15.40 -7.91
CA CYS A 255 -11.66 16.47 -7.61
C CYS A 255 -12.08 17.31 -8.83
N TYR A 256 -11.54 17.06 -10.04
CA TYR A 256 -11.97 17.78 -11.25
C TYR A 256 -11.75 16.95 -12.51
N GLU A 257 -12.59 15.95 -12.73
CA GLU A 257 -12.71 15.29 -14.03
C GLU A 257 -13.63 16.11 -14.96
N ILE A 258 -13.24 17.35 -15.27
CA ILE A 258 -13.72 18.08 -16.47
C ILE A 258 -12.58 18.95 -17.01
N ALA A 259 -11.66 18.35 -17.76
CA ALA A 259 -10.98 19.00 -18.90
C ALA A 259 -10.15 17.99 -19.72
N SER A 260 -10.73 17.53 -20.83
CA SER A 260 -10.04 17.29 -22.11
C SER A 260 -8.85 16.31 -22.16
N ALA A 261 -9.16 15.03 -22.39
CA ALA A 261 -8.65 14.12 -23.43
C ALA A 261 -7.24 14.21 -24.07
N GLU A 262 -6.23 14.96 -23.58
CA GLU A 262 -4.96 15.06 -24.33
C GLU A 262 -3.65 15.10 -23.52
N ASN A 263 -3.54 14.54 -22.31
CA ASN A 263 -2.21 14.38 -21.69
C ASN A 263 -2.09 13.12 -20.82
N VAL A 264 -1.29 12.17 -21.29
CA VAL A 264 -0.75 11.03 -20.51
C VAL A 264 0.03 11.49 -19.26
N LEU A 265 0.36 12.78 -19.18
CA LEU A 265 1.09 13.42 -18.07
C LEU A 265 0.21 13.89 -16.90
N GLU A 266 -1.12 13.85 -17.01
CA GLU A 266 -2.04 14.34 -15.95
C GLU A 266 -2.50 13.27 -14.96
N ARG A 267 -2.10 12.02 -15.17
CA ARG A 267 -2.38 10.95 -14.22
C ARG A 267 -1.33 11.02 -13.12
N GLY A 268 -1.68 11.62 -11.99
CA GLY A 268 -0.80 11.65 -10.83
C GLY A 268 -0.33 10.26 -10.42
N LEU A 269 0.77 10.19 -9.68
CA LEU A 269 1.35 8.94 -9.22
C LEU A 269 0.31 8.10 -8.45
N LYS A 270 0.03 6.90 -8.97
CA LYS A 270 -0.90 5.94 -8.39
C LYS A 270 -0.11 4.75 -7.87
N LEU A 271 -0.31 4.41 -6.60
CA LEU A 271 0.29 3.23 -5.97
C LEU A 271 -0.81 2.28 -5.48
N GLY A 272 -0.55 0.98 -5.54
CA GLY A 272 -1.50 -0.01 -5.05
C GLY A 272 -1.59 0.06 -3.53
N LEU A 273 -2.78 -0.14 -2.96
CA LEU A 273 -2.92 -0.27 -1.50
C LEU A 273 -2.04 -1.41 -0.96
N GLY A 274 -1.88 -2.50 -1.73
CA GLY A 274 -1.03 -3.63 -1.40
C GLY A 274 0.41 -3.21 -1.10
N ASP A 275 0.98 -2.27 -1.87
CA ASP A 275 2.36 -1.83 -1.69
C ASP A 275 2.58 -1.28 -0.27
N PHE A 276 1.66 -0.44 0.22
CA PHE A 276 1.71 0.08 1.59
C PHE A 276 1.65 -1.02 2.65
N ILE A 277 0.76 -2.01 2.45
CA ILE A 277 0.61 -3.14 3.38
C ILE A 277 1.93 -3.89 3.48
N PHE A 278 2.57 -4.22 2.35
CA PHE A 278 3.79 -5.03 2.34
C PHE A 278 5.01 -4.25 2.82
N TYR A 279 5.09 -2.94 2.57
CA TYR A 279 6.12 -2.08 3.18
C TYR A 279 5.95 -2.01 4.70
N GLY A 280 4.71 -1.86 5.18
CA GLY A 280 4.37 -1.90 6.59
C GLY A 280 4.74 -3.24 7.24
N MET A 281 4.34 -4.37 6.63
CA MET A 281 4.64 -5.72 7.12
C MET A 281 6.15 -6.03 7.10
N LEU A 282 6.90 -5.58 6.09
CA LEU A 282 8.35 -5.78 6.10
C LEU A 282 9.01 -5.05 7.29
N LEU A 283 8.59 -3.80 7.53
CA LEU A 283 9.13 -3.01 8.63
C LEU A 283 8.62 -3.44 10.00
N GLY A 284 7.39 -3.94 10.09
CA GLY A 284 6.80 -4.53 11.30
C GLY A 284 7.62 -5.73 11.77
N LYS A 285 7.94 -6.68 10.87
CA LYS A 285 8.83 -7.81 11.16
C LYS A 285 10.21 -7.36 11.59
N ALA A 286 10.81 -6.40 10.89
CA ALA A 286 12.10 -5.82 11.30
C ALA A 286 12.02 -5.18 12.69
N SER A 287 10.91 -4.52 13.03
CA SER A 287 10.70 -3.90 14.35
C SER A 287 10.50 -4.92 15.48
N ARG A 288 9.96 -6.10 15.15
CA ARG A 288 9.69 -7.17 16.10
C ARG A 288 10.93 -8.01 16.42
N HIS A 289 11.75 -8.30 15.41
CA HIS A 289 12.85 -9.27 15.52
C HIS A 289 14.23 -8.66 15.32
N GLY A 290 14.34 -7.49 14.69
CA GLY A 290 15.62 -6.85 14.42
C GLY A 290 16.03 -5.85 15.50
N THR A 291 17.32 -5.49 15.46
CA THR A 291 17.86 -4.34 16.19
C THR A 291 17.29 -3.03 15.63
N MET A 292 17.45 -1.93 16.38
CA MET A 292 17.07 -0.60 15.88
C MET A 292 17.88 -0.22 14.63
N ALA A 293 19.12 -0.69 14.51
CA ALA A 293 19.95 -0.50 13.33
C ALA A 293 19.36 -1.23 12.11
N ALA A 294 18.98 -2.50 12.27
CA ALA A 294 18.32 -3.27 11.21
C ALA A 294 16.97 -2.65 10.78
N LEU A 295 16.20 -2.12 11.74
CA LEU A 295 14.96 -1.40 11.47
C LEU A 295 15.20 -0.15 10.59
N VAL A 296 16.17 0.69 10.98
CA VAL A 296 16.49 1.93 10.25
C VAL A 296 17.06 1.61 8.86
N ALA A 297 17.95 0.62 8.76
CA ALA A 297 18.49 0.16 7.48
C ALA A 297 17.38 -0.32 6.55
N CYS A 298 16.47 -1.15 7.06
CA CYS A 298 15.29 -1.63 6.32
C CYS A 298 14.40 -0.46 5.87
N TYR A 299 14.05 0.46 6.76
CA TYR A 299 13.26 1.65 6.44
C TYR A 299 13.89 2.49 5.31
N VAL A 300 15.18 2.82 5.41
CA VAL A 300 15.89 3.61 4.40
C VAL A 300 15.92 2.87 3.06
N SER A 301 16.22 1.57 3.07
CA SER A 301 16.28 0.77 1.84
C SER A 301 14.93 0.62 1.14
N VAL A 302 13.81 0.52 1.87
CA VAL A 302 12.47 0.55 1.28
C VAL A 302 12.19 1.91 0.64
N LEU A 303 12.54 3.03 1.29
CA LEU A 303 12.38 4.36 0.70
C LEU A 303 13.23 4.56 -0.56
N VAL A 304 14.47 4.08 -0.55
CA VAL A 304 15.35 4.08 -1.71
C VAL A 304 14.75 3.23 -2.83
N GLY A 305 14.18 2.06 -2.53
CA GLY A 305 13.47 1.23 -3.49
C GLY A 305 12.25 1.91 -4.11
N VAL A 306 11.44 2.59 -3.30
CA VAL A 306 10.28 3.36 -3.78
C VAL A 306 10.73 4.53 -4.67
N LEU A 307 11.78 5.26 -4.28
CA LEU A 307 12.36 6.32 -5.12
C LEU A 307 12.89 5.77 -6.44
N LEU A 308 13.62 4.65 -6.39
CA LEU A 308 14.17 3.98 -7.55
C LEU A 308 13.06 3.53 -8.50
N THR A 309 11.99 2.91 -8.00
CA THR A 309 10.85 2.48 -8.83
C THR A 309 10.17 3.67 -9.52
N VAL A 310 9.98 4.79 -8.82
CA VAL A 310 9.45 6.03 -9.43
C VAL A 310 10.37 6.56 -10.52
N MET A 311 11.69 6.53 -10.32
CA MET A 311 12.67 6.93 -11.33
C MET A 311 12.64 5.99 -12.55
N LEU A 312 12.55 4.67 -12.34
CA LEU A 312 12.40 3.70 -13.42
C LEU A 312 11.11 3.90 -14.22
N LEU A 313 9.99 4.18 -13.54
CA LEU A 313 8.72 4.51 -14.20
C LEU A 313 8.85 5.75 -15.10
N PHE A 314 9.59 6.76 -14.65
CA PHE A 314 9.85 7.98 -15.43
C PHE A 314 10.69 7.71 -16.68
N VAL A 315 11.73 6.87 -16.58
CA VAL A 315 12.64 6.53 -17.68
C VAL A 315 11.98 5.59 -18.69
N PHE A 316 11.40 4.48 -18.23
CA PHE A 316 10.90 3.43 -19.12
C PHE A 316 9.50 3.70 -19.68
N ARG A 317 8.73 4.64 -19.09
CA ARG A 317 7.35 4.97 -19.47
C ARG A 317 6.42 3.76 -19.62
N LYS A 318 6.75 2.66 -18.94
CA LYS A 318 5.96 1.43 -18.84
C LYS A 318 5.52 1.30 -17.38
N PRO A 319 4.34 0.72 -17.10
CA PRO A 319 3.98 0.37 -15.73
C PRO A 319 4.88 -0.78 -15.27
N LEU A 320 5.77 -0.50 -14.31
CA LEU A 320 6.55 -1.51 -13.60
C LEU A 320 5.88 -1.83 -12.26
N PRO A 321 5.97 -3.09 -11.79
CA PRO A 321 5.61 -3.45 -10.42
C PRO A 321 6.53 -2.71 -9.44
N ALA A 322 5.96 -1.96 -8.49
CA ALA A 322 6.70 -1.12 -7.55
C ALA A 322 7.21 -1.91 -6.32
N LEU A 323 6.50 -2.97 -5.97
CA LEU A 323 6.76 -3.80 -4.80
C LEU A 323 8.11 -4.56 -4.83
N PRO A 324 8.54 -5.24 -5.92
CA PRO A 324 9.69 -6.15 -5.89
C PRO A 324 11.03 -5.47 -5.57
N PHE A 325 11.32 -4.32 -6.18
CA PHE A 325 12.58 -3.63 -5.95
C PHE A 325 12.72 -3.19 -4.48
N SER A 326 11.65 -2.63 -3.92
CA SER A 326 11.64 -2.16 -2.53
C SER A 326 11.70 -3.31 -1.52
N VAL A 327 10.99 -4.41 -1.77
CA VAL A 327 11.00 -5.58 -0.89
C VAL A 327 12.34 -6.32 -0.93
N VAL A 328 12.95 -6.50 -2.11
CA VAL A 328 14.26 -7.15 -2.22
C VAL A 328 15.35 -6.31 -1.54
N LEU A 329 15.35 -4.99 -1.74
CA LEU A 329 16.30 -4.11 -1.06
C LEU A 329 16.12 -4.10 0.46
N GLY A 330 14.87 -4.10 0.95
CA GLY A 330 14.58 -4.15 2.38
C GLY A 330 14.88 -5.49 3.04
N LEU A 331 14.58 -6.61 2.38
CA LEU A 331 14.99 -7.95 2.84
C LEU A 331 16.51 -8.06 2.87
N GLY A 332 17.18 -7.65 1.79
CA GLY A 332 18.63 -7.69 1.67
C GLY A 332 19.31 -6.86 2.75
N SER A 333 18.84 -5.64 3.01
CA SER A 333 19.39 -4.78 4.07
C SER A 333 19.13 -5.34 5.46
N TYR A 334 17.95 -5.92 5.73
CA TYR A 334 17.64 -6.55 7.01
C TYR A 334 18.60 -7.71 7.32
N PHE A 335 18.77 -8.65 6.38
CA PHE A 335 19.68 -9.78 6.56
C PHE A 335 21.14 -9.34 6.60
N ALA A 336 21.53 -8.34 5.80
CA ALA A 336 22.86 -7.76 5.88
C ALA A 336 23.12 -7.10 7.24
N SER A 337 22.14 -6.39 7.80
CA SER A 337 22.24 -5.85 9.16
C SER A 337 22.42 -6.95 10.20
N ALA A 338 21.64 -8.02 10.11
CA ALA A 338 21.75 -9.15 11.04
C ALA A 338 23.12 -9.85 10.99
N ILE A 339 23.75 -9.93 9.80
CA ILE A 339 25.04 -10.61 9.64
C ILE A 339 26.22 -9.70 9.98
N PHE A 340 26.15 -8.41 9.63
CA PHE A 340 27.31 -7.50 9.72
C PHE A 340 27.17 -6.44 10.81
N LEU A 341 26.02 -5.77 10.88
CA LEU A 341 25.84 -4.62 11.77
C LEU A 341 25.58 -5.04 13.21
N ASP A 342 24.77 -6.06 13.44
CA ASP A 342 24.44 -6.53 14.78
C ASP A 342 25.69 -7.00 15.56
N PRO A 343 26.54 -7.92 15.05
CA PRO A 343 27.74 -8.32 15.79
C PRO A 343 28.77 -7.19 15.93
N PHE A 344 28.82 -6.25 14.97
CA PHE A 344 29.68 -5.08 15.07
C PHE A 344 29.21 -4.13 16.18
N MET A 345 27.92 -3.84 16.26
CA MET A 345 27.34 -2.98 17.31
C MET A 345 27.54 -3.62 18.69
N GLU A 346 27.34 -4.92 18.83
CA GLU A 346 27.61 -5.64 20.08
C GLU A 346 29.08 -5.55 20.49
N ALA A 347 30.01 -5.66 19.54
CA ALA A 347 31.44 -5.51 19.80
C ALA A 347 31.81 -4.07 20.22
N VAL A 348 31.19 -3.05 19.60
CA VAL A 348 31.39 -1.65 19.97
C VAL A 348 30.83 -1.36 21.36
N ASP A 349 29.63 -1.83 21.67
CA ASP A 349 29.01 -1.67 22.99
C ASP A 349 29.85 -2.36 24.07
N PHE A 350 30.39 -3.55 23.79
CA PHE A 350 31.31 -4.23 24.70
C PHE A 350 32.60 -3.46 24.95
N LEU A 351 33.15 -2.78 23.94
CA LEU A 351 34.36 -1.95 24.08
C LEU A 351 34.10 -0.60 24.76
N ALA A 352 32.84 -0.15 24.81
CA ALA A 352 32.45 1.10 25.45
C ALA A 352 32.23 0.95 26.97
N TYR A 353 32.07 -0.28 27.46
CA TYR A 353 32.08 -0.65 28.88
C TYR A 353 33.49 -1.05 29.33
#